data_AF-A0A7L2S0T8-F1
#
_entry.id   AF-A0A7L2S0T8-F1
#
_cell.length_a   1.000
_cell.length_b   1.000
_cell.length_c   1.000
_cell.angle_alpha   90.00
_cell.angle_beta   90.00
_cell.angle_gamma   90.00
#
_symmetry.space_group_name_H-M   'P 1'
#
loop_
_entity.id
_entity.type
_entity.pdbx_description
1 polymer ?
#
loop_
_entity_poly.entity_id
_entity_poly.type
_entity_poly.pdbx_seq_one_letter_code
_entity_poly.pdbx_strand_id
1 'polypeptide(L)'
;FSCEWAAAHFRFRRPHSDLAYALEAGKRGMRAILMAIQAHIITYLLFTRDTKYTGLERLCQIGQQEQGQALAVALAETLWAAGGSSRAVVCLITTAVTVLPPGGCRADTFTERVSV
;
A
#
# COMPACT_ATOMS: atom_id res chain seq x y z
N PHE A 1 1.23 -18.41 -10.96
CA PHE A 1 0.61 -17.07 -10.91
C PHE A 1 0.17 -16.70 -12.32
N SER A 2 -1.05 -16.19 -12.52
CA SER A 2 -1.54 -15.80 -13.86
C SER A 2 -1.09 -14.38 -14.22
N CYS A 3 -1.18 -14.03 -15.50
CA CYS A 3 -0.90 -12.68 -16.01
C CYS A 3 -1.75 -11.60 -15.32
N GLU A 4 -2.98 -11.92 -14.92
CA GLU A 4 -3.87 -11.01 -14.18
C GLU A 4 -3.30 -10.62 -12.82
N TRP A 5 -2.60 -11.54 -12.14
CA TRP A 5 -1.95 -11.24 -10.86
C TRP A 5 -0.68 -10.42 -11.02
N ALA A 6 0.06 -10.63 -12.12
CA ALA A 6 1.28 -9.86 -12.39
C ALA A 6 1.00 -8.37 -12.65
N ALA A 7 -0.19 -8.04 -13.18
CA ALA A 7 -0.63 -6.66 -13.39
C ALA A 7 -1.43 -6.08 -12.20
N ALA A 8 -1.70 -6.88 -11.18
CA ALA A 8 -2.50 -6.45 -10.04
C ALA A 8 -1.70 -5.49 -9.15
N HIS A 9 -2.37 -4.43 -8.71
CA HIS A 9 -1.77 -3.40 -7.88
C HIS A 9 -2.82 -2.78 -6.95
N PHE A 10 -2.36 -2.24 -5.84
CA PHE A 10 -3.19 -1.43 -4.95
C PHE A 10 -3.24 0.00 -5.49
N ARG A 11 -4.45 0.51 -5.68
CA ARG A 11 -4.66 1.87 -6.16
C ARG A 11 -5.70 2.54 -5.28
N PHE A 12 -5.33 3.65 -4.66
CA PHE A 12 -6.29 4.48 -3.95
C PHE A 12 -7.06 5.39 -4.90
N ARG A 13 -8.21 5.87 -4.42
CA ARG A 13 -8.84 7.06 -4.98
C ARG A 13 -7.96 8.30 -4.82
N ARG A 14 -8.32 9.38 -5.51
CA ARG A 14 -7.56 10.64 -5.45
C ARG A 14 -7.36 11.11 -4.01
N PRO A 15 -6.17 11.58 -3.63
CA PRO A 15 -5.94 12.21 -2.33
C PRO A 15 -6.88 13.39 -2.12
N HIS A 16 -7.28 13.63 -0.86
CA HIS A 16 -8.18 14.74 -0.47
C HIS A 16 -9.52 14.76 -1.22
N SER A 17 -9.96 13.61 -1.77
CA SER A 17 -11.30 13.44 -2.31
C SER A 17 -12.18 12.61 -1.39
N ASP A 18 -13.48 12.57 -1.68
CA ASP A 18 -14.39 11.64 -1.01
C ASP A 18 -13.89 10.21 -1.15
N LEU A 19 -13.87 9.51 -0.01
CA LEU A 19 -13.39 8.14 0.10
C LEU A 19 -11.93 7.98 -0.36
N ALA A 20 -11.07 8.98 -0.14
CA ALA A 20 -9.63 8.89 -0.43
C ALA A 20 -8.93 7.70 0.24
N TYR A 21 -9.48 7.17 1.34
CA TYR A 21 -8.99 5.94 1.99
C TYR A 21 -9.39 4.64 1.26
N ALA A 22 -10.23 4.69 0.24
CA ALA A 22 -10.73 3.51 -0.44
C ALA A 22 -9.81 3.06 -1.59
N LEU A 23 -9.56 1.76 -1.64
CA LEU A 23 -8.91 1.09 -2.77
C LEU A 23 -9.91 0.92 -3.92
N GLU A 24 -9.44 1.20 -5.13
CA GLU A 24 -10.19 0.95 -6.38
C GLU A 24 -10.25 -0.55 -6.63
N ALA A 25 -11.48 -1.10 -6.66
CA ALA A 25 -11.69 -2.52 -6.92
C ALA A 25 -11.65 -2.80 -8.44
N GLY A 26 -10.56 -3.42 -8.91
CA GLY A 26 -10.45 -3.93 -10.27
C GLY A 26 -11.48 -5.03 -10.60
N LYS A 27 -11.62 -5.34 -11.90
CA LYS A 27 -12.50 -6.42 -12.38
C LYS A 27 -11.83 -7.78 -12.16
N ARG A 28 -12.34 -8.53 -11.16
CA ARG A 28 -12.09 -9.97 -10.88
C ARG A 28 -10.70 -10.33 -10.29
N GLY A 29 -10.64 -11.50 -9.65
CA GLY A 29 -9.42 -12.12 -9.08
C GLY A 29 -9.09 -11.74 -7.63
N MET A 30 -8.89 -10.45 -7.35
CA MET A 30 -8.23 -10.01 -6.10
C MET A 30 -9.19 -9.37 -5.06
N ARG A 31 -10.50 -9.36 -5.32
CA ARG A 31 -11.46 -8.61 -4.48
C ARG A 31 -11.41 -9.03 -3.01
N ALA A 32 -11.31 -10.32 -2.70
CA ALA A 32 -11.23 -10.78 -1.31
C ALA A 32 -10.00 -10.20 -0.58
N ILE A 33 -8.83 -10.22 -1.22
CA ILE A 33 -7.59 -9.66 -0.68
C ILE A 33 -7.70 -8.13 -0.55
N LEU A 34 -8.25 -7.46 -1.57
CA LEU A 34 -8.48 -6.01 -1.52
C LEU A 34 -9.38 -5.63 -0.33
N MET A 35 -10.46 -6.37 -0.08
CA MET A 35 -11.38 -6.07 1.03
C MET A 35 -10.74 -6.36 2.39
N ALA A 36 -9.93 -7.42 2.52
CA ALA A 36 -9.18 -7.69 3.74
C ALA A 36 -8.20 -6.54 4.05
N ILE A 37 -7.42 -6.11 3.07
CA ILE A 37 -6.49 -4.99 3.21
C ILE A 37 -7.24 -3.68 3.47
N GLN A 38 -8.37 -3.45 2.79
CA GLN A 38 -9.24 -2.29 3.00
C GLN A 38 -9.71 -2.19 4.45
N ALA A 39 -10.06 -3.32 5.09
CA ALA A 39 -10.45 -3.35 6.49
C ALA A 39 -9.29 -2.89 7.40
N HIS A 40 -8.07 -3.40 7.18
CA HIS A 40 -6.90 -2.96 7.93
C HIS A 40 -6.58 -1.47 7.73
N ILE A 41 -6.73 -0.95 6.52
CA ILE A 41 -6.58 0.49 6.22
C ILE A 41 -7.55 1.32 7.06
N ILE A 42 -8.84 0.96 7.05
CA ILE A 42 -9.87 1.69 7.81
C ILE A 42 -9.58 1.62 9.31
N THR A 43 -9.22 0.45 9.82
CA THR A 43 -8.84 0.25 11.23
C THR A 43 -7.66 1.13 11.62
N TYR A 44 -6.59 1.13 10.84
CA TYR A 44 -5.42 1.97 11.10
C TYR A 44 -5.79 3.46 11.14
N LEU A 45 -6.55 3.93 10.14
CA LEU A 45 -6.91 5.35 10.03
C LEU A 45 -7.85 5.82 11.15
N LEU A 46 -8.75 4.95 11.63
CA LEU A 46 -9.69 5.27 12.70
C LEU A 46 -9.07 5.17 14.09
N PHE A 47 -8.22 4.17 14.34
CA PHE A 47 -7.84 3.79 15.70
C PHE A 47 -6.35 3.92 16.02
N THR A 48 -5.46 3.80 15.02
CA THR A 48 -4.01 3.71 15.27
C THR A 48 -3.27 4.99 14.91
N ARG A 49 -3.64 5.62 13.79
CA ARG A 49 -2.95 6.81 13.29
C ARG A 49 -3.15 7.99 14.23
N ASP A 50 -2.03 8.59 14.64
CA ASP A 50 -2.05 9.83 15.40
C ASP A 50 -2.43 11.01 14.50
N THR A 51 -3.57 11.65 14.82
CA THR A 51 -4.06 12.84 14.11
C THR A 51 -4.88 13.72 15.04
N LYS A 52 -4.96 15.01 14.71
CA LYS A 52 -5.81 15.99 15.40
C LYS A 52 -7.31 15.80 15.16
N TYR A 53 -7.68 15.02 14.14
CA TYR A 53 -9.07 14.75 13.78
C TYR A 53 -9.66 13.64 14.66
N THR A 54 -10.98 13.66 14.87
CA THR A 54 -11.66 12.66 15.71
C THR A 54 -12.76 11.93 14.95
N GLY A 55 -13.04 10.68 15.35
CA GLY A 55 -14.09 9.87 14.73
C GLY A 55 -13.92 9.71 13.21
N LEU A 56 -15.01 9.95 12.46
CA LEU A 56 -15.05 9.78 11.01
C LEU A 56 -14.32 10.89 10.24
N GLU A 57 -14.04 12.04 10.84
CA GLU A 57 -13.26 13.11 10.19
C GLU A 57 -11.86 12.64 9.80
N ARG A 58 -11.33 11.67 10.55
CA ARG A 58 -10.06 10.99 10.25
C ARG A 58 -10.06 10.36 8.84
N LEU A 59 -11.21 9.93 8.33
CA LEU A 59 -11.34 9.33 7.00
C LEU A 59 -11.56 10.35 5.88
N CYS A 60 -11.93 11.58 6.20
CA CYS A 60 -12.16 12.64 5.20
C CYS A 60 -10.87 13.36 4.81
N GLN A 61 -9.93 13.48 5.74
CA GLN A 61 -8.67 14.21 5.56
C GLN A 61 -7.51 13.23 5.30
N ILE A 62 -7.53 12.63 4.11
CA ILE A 62 -6.55 11.60 3.71
C ILE A 62 -5.77 12.09 2.49
N GLY A 63 -4.51 12.47 2.72
CA GLY A 63 -3.55 12.81 1.69
C GLY A 63 -2.77 11.60 1.18
N GLN A 64 -1.84 11.86 0.26
CA GLN A 64 -1.04 10.81 -0.38
C GLN A 64 -0.10 10.11 0.62
N GLN A 65 0.43 10.84 1.59
CA GLN A 65 1.30 10.28 2.63
C GLN A 65 0.52 9.33 3.53
N GLU A 66 -0.68 9.73 3.94
CA GLU A 66 -1.57 8.95 4.80
C GLU A 66 -2.04 7.67 4.10
N GLN A 67 -2.34 7.75 2.80
CA GLN A 67 -2.64 6.58 1.97
C GLN A 67 -1.47 5.59 1.96
N GLY A 68 -0.26 6.07 1.72
CA GLY A 68 0.95 5.24 1.72
C GLY A 68 1.19 4.58 3.07
N GLN A 69 1.15 5.34 4.16
CA GLN A 69 1.33 4.80 5.51
C GLN A 69 0.28 3.75 5.86
N ALA A 70 -1.00 4.03 5.60
CA ALA A 70 -2.07 3.08 5.87
C ALA A 70 -1.91 1.78 5.07
N LEU A 71 -1.48 1.87 3.81
CA LEU A 71 -1.21 0.69 2.98
C LEU A 71 -0.01 -0.10 3.50
N ALA A 72 1.09 0.56 3.86
CA ALA A 72 2.28 -0.10 4.39
C ALA A 72 1.95 -0.89 5.66
N VAL A 73 1.22 -0.28 6.60
CA VAL A 73 0.78 -0.93 7.84
C VAL A 73 -0.17 -2.08 7.53
N ALA A 74 -1.18 -1.87 6.69
CA ALA A 74 -2.13 -2.93 6.34
C ALA A 74 -1.45 -4.14 5.69
N LEU A 75 -0.46 -3.92 4.81
CA LEU A 75 0.32 -4.99 4.20
C LEU A 75 1.22 -5.68 5.22
N ALA A 76 1.87 -4.94 6.11
CA ALA A 76 2.71 -5.50 7.16
C ALA A 76 1.88 -6.40 8.11
N GLU A 77 0.72 -5.93 8.56
CA GLU A 77 -0.21 -6.70 9.40
C GLU A 77 -0.71 -7.96 8.67
N THR A 78 -1.09 -7.83 7.41
CA THR A 78 -1.56 -8.97 6.60
C THR A 78 -0.47 -10.03 6.42
N LEU A 79 0.77 -9.60 6.09
CA LEU A 79 1.90 -10.50 5.90
C LEU A 79 2.37 -11.11 7.22
N TRP A 80 2.33 -10.35 8.32
CA TRP A 80 2.64 -10.86 9.65
C TRP A 80 1.63 -11.94 10.08
N ALA A 81 0.34 -11.69 9.89
CA ALA A 81 -0.71 -12.68 10.18
C ALA A 81 -0.59 -13.93 9.30
N ALA A 82 -0.34 -13.77 7.99
CA ALA A 82 -0.17 -14.88 7.07
C ALA A 82 1.14 -15.67 7.31
N GLY A 83 2.19 -14.99 7.80
CA GLY A 83 3.52 -15.55 8.05
C GLY A 83 3.71 -16.18 9.42
N GLY A 84 2.63 -16.51 10.14
CA GLY A 84 2.69 -17.15 11.47
C GLY A 84 3.25 -16.23 12.55
N SER A 85 2.99 -14.92 12.46
CA SER A 85 3.34 -13.92 13.47
C SER A 85 4.84 -13.73 13.75
N SER A 86 5.71 -14.09 12.80
CA SER A 86 7.16 -13.96 12.97
C SER A 86 7.64 -12.50 12.81
N ARG A 87 7.74 -12.00 11.56
CA ARG A 87 8.08 -10.61 11.26
C ARG A 87 7.77 -10.30 9.80
N ALA A 88 7.21 -9.13 9.52
CA ALA A 88 7.04 -8.61 8.17
C ALA A 88 7.52 -7.15 8.12
N VAL A 89 8.24 -6.80 7.06
CA VAL A 89 8.67 -5.42 6.78
C VAL A 89 8.24 -5.09 5.36
N VAL A 90 7.59 -3.95 5.18
CA VAL A 90 7.08 -3.48 3.88
C VAL A 90 7.68 -2.11 3.60
N CYS A 91 8.31 -1.97 2.44
CA CYS A 91 8.81 -0.69 1.93
C CYS A 91 7.99 -0.30 0.71
N LEU A 92 7.40 0.90 0.72
CA LEU A 92 6.72 1.45 -0.44
C LEU A 92 7.68 2.35 -1.23
N ILE A 93 7.71 2.18 -2.54
CA ILE A 93 8.51 3.03 -3.43
C ILE A 93 7.78 4.38 -3.58
N THR A 94 8.31 5.43 -2.97
CA THR A 94 7.89 6.81 -3.24
C THR A 94 8.72 7.39 -4.37
N THR A 95 8.10 8.09 -5.32
CA THR A 95 8.70 8.63 -6.56
C THR A 95 9.82 9.68 -6.39
N ALA A 96 10.41 9.81 -5.20
CA ALA A 96 11.68 10.50 -5.03
C ALA A 96 12.83 9.53 -5.36
N VAL A 97 12.89 9.07 -6.61
CA VAL A 97 14.08 8.36 -7.11
C VAL A 97 15.13 9.44 -7.40
N THR A 98 15.88 9.86 -6.39
CA THR A 98 17.12 10.65 -6.55
C THR A 98 18.33 9.76 -6.82
N VAL A 99 18.12 8.57 -7.37
CA VAL A 99 19.21 7.73 -7.86
C VAL A 99 19.12 7.71 -9.37
N LEU A 100 19.90 8.59 -10.01
CA LEU A 100 20.25 8.44 -11.41
C LEU A 100 20.98 7.09 -11.53
N PRO A 101 20.44 6.10 -12.26
CA PRO A 101 21.17 4.85 -12.46
C PRO A 101 22.46 5.19 -13.23
N PRO A 102 23.64 4.66 -12.85
CA PRO A 102 24.78 4.73 -13.74
C PRO A 102 24.38 4.13 -15.09
N GLY A 103 24.63 4.89 -16.16
CA GLY A 103 24.13 4.57 -17.51
C GLY A 103 24.53 3.15 -17.93
N GLY A 104 23.54 2.25 -17.96
CA GLY A 104 23.74 0.86 -18.35
C GLY A 104 22.77 -0.13 -17.70
N CYS A 105 22.21 0.19 -16.53
CA CYS A 105 21.29 -0.72 -15.84
C CYS A 105 19.85 -0.54 -16.36
N ARG A 106 19.41 -1.46 -17.22
CA ARG A 106 17.99 -1.64 -17.54
C ARG A 106 17.30 -2.13 -16.26
N ALA A 107 16.56 -1.24 -15.60
CA ALA A 107 15.75 -1.57 -14.44
C ALA A 107 14.71 -2.63 -14.83
N ASP A 108 14.94 -3.88 -14.45
CA ASP A 108 13.85 -4.83 -14.28
C ASP A 108 13.09 -4.38 -13.02
N THR A 109 11.79 -4.11 -13.17
CA THR A 109 10.91 -3.62 -12.09
C THR A 109 10.69 -4.62 -10.96
N PHE A 110 11.56 -5.63 -10.83
CA PHE A 110 11.37 -6.77 -9.95
C PHE A 110 12.57 -7.10 -9.08
N THR A 111 13.82 -6.97 -9.56
CA THR A 111 14.98 -7.44 -8.80
C THR A 111 16.26 -6.65 -9.10
N GLU A 112 16.63 -5.72 -8.22
CA GLU A 112 18.03 -5.27 -8.20
C GLU A 112 18.93 -6.43 -7.77
N ARG A 113 19.68 -6.99 -8.72
CA ARG A 113 20.77 -7.92 -8.43
C ARG A 113 21.96 -7.15 -7.85
N VAL A 114 22.22 -7.34 -6.56
CA VAL A 114 23.53 -7.02 -5.98
C VAL A 114 24.50 -8.13 -6.35
N SER A 115 25.38 -7.87 -7.31
CA SER A 115 26.60 -8.66 -7.49
C SER A 115 27.71 -8.05 -6.64
N VAL A 116 28.21 -8.84 -5.67
CA VAL A 116 29.40 -8.57 -4.86
C VAL A 116 30.65 -8.82 -5.70
#